data_AF-A0A2P5L6K3-F1
#
_entry.id   AF-A0A2P5L6K3-F1
#
_cell.length_a   1.000
_cell.length_b   1.000
_cell.length_c   1.000
_cell.angle_alpha   90.00
_cell.angle_beta   90.00
_cell.angle_gamma   90.00
#
_symmetry.space_group_name_H-M   'P 1'
#
loop_
_entity.id
_entity.type
_entity.pdbx_description
1 polymer ?
#
loop_
_entity_poly.entity_id
_entity_poly.type
_entity_poly.pdbx_seq_one_letter_code
_entity_poly.pdbx_strand_id
1 'polypeptide(L)' 'MHEERDNLLNRHARVARLGSIENSNELLPALRDAQLVKLTCERLILSGIERQEDLVINKIEDFAQTWVCWLGEQQW' A
#
# COMPACT_ATOMS: atom_id res chain seq x y z
N MET A 1 3.33 5.04 -7.54
CA MET A 1 2.33 4.81 -6.49
C MET A 1 1.42 6.02 -6.45
N HIS A 2 0.11 5.83 -6.39
CA HIS A 2 -0.86 6.92 -6.22
C HIS A 2 -1.90 6.54 -5.16
N GLU A 3 -2.61 7.54 -4.63
CA GLU A 3 -3.66 7.34 -3.64
C GLU A 3 -5.04 7.36 -4.32
N GLU A 4 -5.85 6.35 -4.01
CA GLU A 4 -7.25 6.26 -4.44
C GLU A 4 -8.16 6.20 -3.21
N ARG A 5 -9.32 6.84 -3.27
CA ARG A 5 -10.30 6.76 -2.18
C ARG A 5 -11.11 5.48 -2.30
N ASP A 6 -11.01 4.62 -1.30
CA ASP A 6 -11.88 3.46 -1.12
C ASP A 6 -13.15 3.91 -0.40
N ASN A 7 -14.23 4.07 -1.15
CA ASN A 7 -15.53 4.51 -0.63
C ASN A 7 -16.22 3.44 0.23
N LEU A 8 -15.91 2.15 0.04
CA LEU A 8 -16.50 1.07 0.82
C LEU A 8 -15.92 1.03 2.23
N LEU A 9 -14.60 1.25 2.34
CA LEU A 9 -13.88 1.25 3.61
C LEU A 9 -13.69 2.67 4.18
N ASN A 10 -14.20 3.69 3.49
CA ASN A 10 -14.08 5.11 3.82
C ASN A 10 -12.63 5.53 4.17
N ARG A 11 -11.65 5.02 3.43
CA ARG A 11 -10.21 5.28 3.64
C ARG A 11 -9.45 5.42 2.32
N HIS A 12 -8.22 5.90 2.35
CA HIS A 12 -7.37 5.93 1.17
C HIS A 12 -6.62 4.61 1.00
N ALA A 13 -6.58 4.10 -0.22
CA ALA A 13 -5.77 2.97 -0.64
C ALA A 13 -4.59 3.49 -1.46
N ARG A 14 -3.40 2.94 -1.22
CA ARG A 14 -2.20 3.21 -2.00
C ARG A 14 -2.09 2.15 -3.07
N VAL A 15 -2.15 2.59 -4.31
CA VAL A 15 -2.13 1.73 -5.49
C VAL A 15 -0.76 1.84 -6.15
N ALA A 16 -0.16 0.69 -6.38
CA ALA A 16 1.11 0.57 -7.08
C ALA A 16 1.01 -0.49 -8.17
N ARG A 17 1.94 -0.40 -9.12
CA ARG A 17 2.16 -1.43 -10.13
C ARG A 17 3.57 -1.96 -9.95
N LEU A 18 3.71 -3.27 -9.92
CA LEU A 18 5.01 -3.89 -9.91
C LEU A 18 5.62 -3.71 -11.30
N GLY A 19 6.60 -2.81 -11.43
CA GLY A 19 7.26 -2.53 -12.71
C GLY A 19 8.31 -3.58 -13.08
N SER A 20 9.30 -3.79 -12.20
CA SER A 20 10.36 -4.79 -12.35
C SER A 20 10.70 -5.37 -10.98
N ILE A 21 10.98 -6.68 -10.91
CA ILE A 21 11.43 -7.39 -9.70
C ILE A 21 12.70 -6.77 -9.11
N GLU A 22 13.54 -6.17 -9.96
CA GLU A 22 14.84 -5.61 -9.58
C GLU A 22 14.74 -4.39 -8.65
N ASN A 23 13.59 -3.69 -8.61
CA ASN A 23 13.33 -2.53 -7.74
C ASN A 23 12.26 -2.80 -6.67
N SER A 24 12.00 -4.07 -6.34
CA SER A 24 10.91 -4.46 -5.43
C SER A 24 11.10 -3.99 -3.97
N ASN A 25 12.33 -3.73 -3.53
CA ASN A 25 12.62 -3.33 -2.15
C ASN A 25 12.16 -1.90 -1.81
N GLU A 26 12.01 -1.00 -2.79
CA GLU A 26 11.52 0.37 -2.56
C GLU A 26 9.99 0.50 -2.62
N LEU A 27 9.28 -0.59 -2.97
CA LEU A 27 7.84 -0.57 -3.21
C LEU A 27 7.02 -1.19 -2.08
N LEU A 28 7.63 -1.85 -1.10
CA LEU A 28 6.84 -2.42 -0.02
C LEU A 28 6.61 -1.37 1.07
N PRO A 29 5.35 -1.00 1.36
CA PRO A 29 5.06 -0.10 2.46
C PRO A 29 5.52 -0.74 3.77
N ALA A 30 6.02 0.08 4.69
CA ALA A 30 6.32 -0.34 6.06
C ALA A 30 5.03 -0.53 6.87
N LEU A 31 4.14 -1.41 6.40
CA LEU A 31 2.91 -1.77 7.10
C LEU A 31 3.24 -2.60 8.32
N ARG A 32 2.86 -2.10 9.49
CA ARG A 32 2.81 -2.85 10.73
C ARG A 32 1.55 -3.69 10.76
N ASP A 33 1.63 -4.84 11.42
CA ASP A 33 0.52 -5.79 11.54
C ASP A 33 -0.14 -6.10 10.19
N ALA A 34 0.70 -6.27 9.15
CA ALA A 34 0.24 -6.46 7.79
C ALA A 34 -0.55 -7.77 7.65
N GLN A 35 -1.74 -7.64 7.09
CA GLN A 35 -2.65 -8.74 6.78
C GLN A 35 -2.77 -8.87 5.26
N LEU A 36 -2.60 -10.11 4.77
CA LEU A 36 -2.91 -10.44 3.39
C LEU A 36 -4.43 -10.50 3.21
N VAL A 37 -4.98 -9.53 2.48
CA VAL A 37 -6.42 -9.47 2.20
C VAL A 37 -6.76 -10.31 0.98
N LYS A 38 -5.95 -10.23 -0.09
CA LYS A 38 -6.17 -10.98 -1.33
C LYS A 38 -4.87 -11.16 -2.10
N LEU A 39 -4.67 -12.35 -2.66
CA LEU A 39 -3.62 -12.62 -3.64
C LEU A 39 -4.25 -13.33 -4.84
N THR A 40 -4.04 -12.78 -6.03
CA THR A 40 -4.39 -13.41 -7.32
C THR A 40 -3.23 -13.30 -8.29
N CYS A 41 -3.37 -13.89 -9.48
CA CYS A 41 -2.42 -13.69 -10.58
C CYS A 41 -2.34 -12.23 -11.05
N GLU A 42 -3.36 -11.41 -10.78
CA GLU A 42 -3.42 -10.02 -11.24
C GLU A 42 -2.99 -9.01 -10.18
N ARG A 43 -3.23 -9.31 -8.89
CA ARG A 43 -3.03 -8.33 -7.81
C ARG A 43 -2.73 -8.95 -6.46
N LEU A 44 -1.95 -8.22 -5.68
CA LEU A 44 -1.70 -8.40 -4.26
C LEU A 44 -2.39 -7.26 -3.48
N ILE A 45 -3.17 -7.59 -2.47
CA ILE A 45 -3.81 -6.62 -1.58
C ILE A 45 -3.39 -6.88 -0.15
N LEU A 46 -2.77 -5.88 0.47
CA LEU A 46 -2.38 -5.87 1.87
C LEU A 46 -3.18 -4.81 2.62
N SER A 47 -3.47 -5.06 3.89
CA SER A 47 -3.95 -4.02 4.80
C SER A 47 -3.15 -4.08 6.09
N GLY A 48 -2.92 -2.94 6.70
CA GLY A 48 -2.19 -2.87 7.96
C GLY A 48 -2.19 -1.46 8.48
N ILE A 49 -1.23 -1.19 9.37
CA ILE A 49 -1.04 0.13 9.95
C ILE A 49 0.21 0.76 9.33
N GLU A 50 0.04 1.90 8.69
CA GLU A 50 1.16 2.74 8.28
C GLU A 50 1.45 3.75 9.38
N ARG A 51 2.70 3.82 9.81
CA ARG A 51 3.17 4.82 10.76
C ARG A 51 3.80 5.98 10.01
N GLN A 52 3.33 7.18 10.29
CA GLN A 52 3.96 8.43 9.86
C GLN A 52 4.62 9.09 11.07
N GLU A 53 5.92 9.34 10.96
CA GLU A 53 6.71 10.01 11.99
C GLU A 53 7.14 11.37 11.47
N ASP A 54 6.70 12.42 12.16
CA ASP A 54 7.21 13.77 11.96
C ASP A 54 8.24 14.06 13.05
N LEU A 55 9.52 13.97 12.68
CA LEU A 55 10.65 14.16 13.56
C LEU A 55 10.81 15.62 14.03
N VAL A 56 10.25 16.58 13.29
CA VAL A 56 10.37 18.03 13.61
C VAL A 56 9.48 18.39 14.79
N ILE A 57 8.28 17.80 14.85
CA ILE A 57 7.33 18.00 15.95
C ILE A 57 7.24 16.81 16.92
N ASN A 58 8.11 15.82 16.75
CA ASN A 58 8.14 14.57 17.53
C ASN A 58 6.75 13.91 17.62
N LYS A 59 6.06 13.81 16.48
CA LYS A 59 4.71 13.27 16.38
C LYS A 59 4.74 11.94 15.64
N ILE A 60 4.03 10.96 16.19
CA ILE A 60 3.83 9.66 15.58
C ILE A 60 2.34 9.45 15.39
N GLU A 61 1.92 9.17 14.15
CA GLU A 61 0.54 8.85 13.82
C GLU A 61 0.47 7.50 13.11
N ASP A 62 -0.50 6.69 13.56
CA ASP A 62 -0.76 5.36 13.01
C ASP A 62 -2.09 5.41 12.23
N PHE A 63 -2.05 5.02 10.96
CA PHE A 63 -3.20 5.05 10.07
C PHE A 63 -3.51 3.66 9.50
N ALA A 64 -4.80 3.31 9.48
CA ALA A 64 -5.24 2.12 8.78
C ALA A 64 -5.08 2.31 7.27
N GLN A 65 -4.19 1.53 6.66
CA GLN A 65 -3.82 1.66 5.26
C GLN A 65 -4.15 0.37 4.49
N THR A 66 -4.59 0.55 3.24
CA THR A 66 -4.68 -0.55 2.26
C THR A 66 -3.67 -0.32 1.16
N TRP A 67 -2.98 -1.38 0.76
CA TRP A 67 -2.04 -1.37 -0.34
C TRP A 67 -2.50 -2.34 -1.42
N VAL A 68 -2.56 -1.87 -2.64
CA VAL A 68 -2.95 -2.66 -3.81
C VAL A 68 -1.80 -2.63 -4.80
N CYS A 69 -1.20 -3.78 -5.06
CA CYS A 69 -0.14 -3.94 -6.04
C CYS A 69 -0.66 -4.76 -7.23
N TRP A 70 -0.63 -4.18 -8.43
CA TRP A 70 -0.93 -4.89 -9.67
C TRP A 70 0.31 -5.64 -10.17
N LEU A 71 0.14 -6.93 -10.48
CA LEU A 71 1.21 -7.88 -10.79
C LEU A 71 1.41 -8.12 -12.30
N GLY A 72 0.94 -7.21 -13.16
CA GLY A 72 1.10 -7.32 -14.62
C GLY A 72 0.84 -6.01 -15.37
N GLU A 73 1.10 -6.04 -16.67
CA GLU A 73 0.82 -4.92 -17.59
C GLU A 73 -0.68 -4.85 -17.89
N GLN A 74 -1.43 -3.98 -17.20
CA GLN A 74 -2.71 -3.52 -17.74
C GLN A 74 -2.49 -2.28 -18.59
N GLN A 75 -2.91 -2.36 -19.85
CA GLN A 75 -3.07 -1.23 -20.78
C GLN A 75 -4.27 -0.40 -20.33
N TRP A 76 -4.08 0.91 -20.16
CA TRP A 76 -5.12 1.88 -19.79
C TRP A 76 -5.62 2.57 -21.05
#